data_AF-A0A515KGU1-F1
#
_entry.id   AF-A0A515KGU1-F1
#
_cell.length_a   1.000
_cell.length_b   1.000
_cell.length_c   1.000
_cell.angle_alpha   90.00
_cell.angle_beta   90.00
_cell.angle_gamma   90.00
#
_symmetry.space_group_name_H-M   'P 1'
#
loop_
_entity.id
_entity.type
_entity.pdbx_description
1 polymer ?
#
loop_
_entity_poly.entity_id
_entity_poly.type
_entity_poly.pdbx_seq_one_letter_code
_entity_poly.pdbx_strand_id
1 'polypeptide(L)'
;MRQYRNLRAERLKSQQWSYNFCLRLLLERVTHFCFEHAKAENAPGRLLKIVYSERGGHSYGQTTAYQELLKSQSKAGTMLLTKRRIYWEVLDWRLAEAASHKSSAGAQLADVIASAFYQAVDTLPPTKLDNSFAKLLKPIMARDDGLYMNYGLALQPTPPSKAKLTDQQKEIFEFYGYKFWP
;
A
#
# COMPACT_ATOMS: atom_id res chain seq x y z
N MET A 1 -0.87 14.77 5.09
CA MET A 1 -0.72 15.74 3.99
C MET A 1 -0.73 17.14 4.59
N ARG A 2 0.40 17.85 4.56
CA ARG A 2 0.44 19.24 5.01
C ARG A 2 -0.40 20.07 4.04
N GLN A 3 -1.22 20.99 4.54
CA GLN A 3 -2.01 21.97 3.77
C GLN A 3 -3.13 21.43 2.86
N TYR A 4 -3.35 20.11 2.77
CA TYR A 4 -4.51 19.54 2.09
C TYR A 4 -5.67 19.29 3.06
N ARG A 5 -6.85 19.83 2.75
CA ARG A 5 -8.08 19.63 3.52
C ARG A 5 -9.10 18.84 2.71
N ASN A 6 -9.69 17.83 3.33
CA ASN A 6 -10.81 17.08 2.76
C ASN A 6 -12.01 17.21 3.68
N LEU A 7 -12.90 18.16 3.36
CA LEU A 7 -14.08 18.48 4.18
C LEU A 7 -15.02 17.28 4.41
N ARG A 8 -15.06 16.31 3.49
CA ARG A 8 -15.85 15.08 3.66
C ARG A 8 -15.18 14.12 4.65
N ALA A 9 -13.86 13.96 4.56
CA ALA A 9 -13.10 13.13 5.48
C ALA A 9 -13.02 13.76 6.88
N GLU A 10 -12.95 15.09 7.00
CA GLU A 10 -12.95 15.81 8.28
C GLU A 10 -14.21 15.57 9.11
N ARG A 11 -15.35 15.26 8.47
CA ARG A 11 -16.59 14.88 9.16
C ARG A 11 -16.46 13.55 9.92
N LEU A 12 -15.59 12.66 9.45
CA LEU A 12 -15.24 11.42 10.14
C LEU A 12 -14.11 11.74 11.13
N LYS A 13 -14.41 11.69 12.43
CA LYS A 13 -13.41 11.85 13.50
C LYS A 13 -12.44 10.65 13.54
N SER A 14 -11.59 10.53 12.54
CA SER A 14 -10.53 9.52 12.44
C SER A 14 -9.18 10.20 12.52
N GLN A 15 -8.41 9.88 13.57
CA GLN A 15 -7.06 10.43 13.79
C GLN A 15 -6.06 9.96 12.73
N GLN A 16 -6.36 8.87 12.00
CA GLN A 16 -5.39 8.17 11.15
C GLN A 16 -5.94 7.87 9.74
N TRP A 17 -6.87 8.70 9.25
CA TRP A 17 -7.56 8.46 7.99
C TRP A 17 -6.63 8.24 6.79
N SER A 18 -5.51 8.99 6.70
CA SER A 18 -4.56 8.86 5.60
C SER A 18 -3.79 7.55 5.66
N TYR A 19 -3.40 7.13 6.87
CA TYR A 19 -2.73 5.85 7.08
C TYR A 19 -3.66 4.70 6.73
N ASN A 20 -4.89 4.72 7.26
CA ASN A 20 -5.92 3.73 6.97
C ASN A 20 -6.28 3.66 5.48
N PHE A 21 -6.29 4.81 4.79
CA PHE A 21 -6.47 4.86 3.33
C PHE A 21 -5.31 4.20 2.58
N CYS A 22 -4.06 4.55 2.88
CA CYS A 22 -2.89 3.93 2.25
C CYS A 22 -2.82 2.43 2.55
N LEU A 23 -3.08 2.04 3.80
CA LEU A 23 -3.13 0.65 4.22
C LEU A 23 -4.22 -0.13 3.47
N ARG A 24 -5.42 0.43 3.31
CA ARG A 24 -6.48 -0.16 2.48
C ARG A 24 -5.99 -0.44 1.06
N LEU A 25 -5.39 0.56 0.40
CA LEU A 25 -4.89 0.40 -0.97
C LEU A 25 -3.80 -0.68 -1.07
N LEU A 26 -2.94 -0.80 -0.04
CA LEU A 26 -1.94 -1.86 0.05
C LEU A 26 -2.60 -3.23 0.21
N LEU A 27 -3.55 -3.36 1.14
CA LEU A 27 -4.25 -4.62 1.43
C LEU A 27 -5.03 -5.14 0.24
N GLU A 28 -5.69 -4.28 -0.53
CA GLU A 28 -6.39 -4.65 -1.77
C GLU A 28 -5.47 -5.38 -2.77
N ARG A 29 -4.15 -5.13 -2.73
CA ARG A 29 -3.15 -5.77 -3.61
C ARG A 29 -2.47 -6.96 -2.96
N VAL A 30 -2.01 -6.79 -1.71
CA VAL A 30 -1.30 -7.84 -0.98
C VAL A 30 -2.22 -9.04 -0.73
N THR A 31 -3.48 -8.81 -0.37
CA THR A 31 -4.42 -9.92 -0.15
C THR A 31 -4.79 -10.62 -1.45
N HIS A 32 -4.90 -9.88 -2.57
CA HIS A 32 -5.03 -10.49 -3.89
C HIS A 32 -3.83 -11.37 -4.22
N PHE A 33 -2.61 -10.88 -3.99
CA PHE A 33 -1.38 -11.61 -4.27
C PHE A 33 -1.33 -12.92 -3.46
N CYS A 34 -1.59 -12.83 -2.16
CA CYS A 34 -1.61 -14.00 -1.28
C CYS A 34 -2.74 -14.98 -1.63
N PHE A 35 -3.91 -14.49 -2.05
CA PHE A 35 -5.02 -15.34 -2.48
C PHE A 35 -4.68 -16.14 -3.74
N GLU A 36 -4.19 -15.49 -4.80
CA GLU A 36 -3.78 -16.19 -6.02
C GLU A 36 -2.61 -17.14 -5.78
N HIS A 37 -1.66 -16.76 -4.92
CA HIS A 37 -0.54 -17.63 -4.55
C HIS A 37 -1.01 -18.88 -3.77
N ALA A 38 -1.88 -18.72 -2.77
CA ALA A 38 -2.44 -19.85 -2.02
C ALA A 38 -3.25 -20.80 -2.92
N LYS A 39 -4.00 -20.24 -3.89
CA LYS A 39 -4.72 -21.00 -4.90
C LYS A 39 -3.78 -21.78 -5.82
N ALA A 40 -2.71 -21.14 -6.30
CA ALA A 40 -1.72 -21.78 -7.18
C ALA A 40 -0.99 -22.95 -6.49
N GLU A 41 -0.75 -22.86 -5.18
CA GLU A 41 -0.13 -23.92 -4.38
C GLU A 41 -1.11 -24.97 -3.85
N ASN A 42 -2.41 -24.87 -4.19
CA ASN A 42 -3.47 -25.72 -3.63
C ASN A 42 -3.43 -25.77 -2.09
N ALA A 43 -3.22 -24.61 -1.46
CA ALA A 43 -3.10 -24.43 -0.02
C ALA A 43 -4.30 -23.65 0.55
N PRO A 44 -5.53 -24.22 0.52
CA PRO A 44 -6.70 -23.54 1.05
C PRO A 44 -6.55 -23.29 2.55
N GLY A 45 -6.98 -22.10 2.99
CA GLY A 45 -6.89 -21.70 4.41
C GLY A 45 -5.54 -21.13 4.84
N ARG A 46 -4.57 -20.95 3.92
CA ARG A 46 -3.35 -20.20 4.25
C ARG A 46 -3.69 -18.72 4.48
N LEU A 47 -3.36 -18.23 5.67
CA LEU A 47 -3.65 -16.87 6.10
C LEU A 47 -2.41 -15.97 6.04
N LEU A 48 -2.62 -14.72 5.67
CA LEU A 48 -1.65 -13.63 5.74
C LEU A 48 -1.50 -13.16 7.20
N LYS A 49 -0.25 -13.13 7.68
CA LYS A 49 0.12 -12.44 8.92
C LYS A 49 0.62 -11.04 8.60
N ILE A 50 0.10 -10.03 9.30
CA ILE A 50 0.56 -8.63 9.15
C ILE A 50 1.43 -8.28 10.35
N VAL A 51 2.67 -7.89 10.10
CA VAL A 51 3.59 -7.41 11.12
C VAL A 51 3.79 -5.92 10.93
N TYR A 52 3.36 -5.13 11.90
CA TYR A 52 3.56 -3.69 11.89
C TYR A 52 4.89 -3.32 12.54
N SER A 53 5.62 -2.41 11.91
CA SER A 53 6.77 -1.75 12.52
C SER A 53 6.26 -0.76 13.59
N GLU A 54 6.62 -0.97 14.85
CA GLU A 54 6.23 -0.10 15.96
C GLU A 54 6.70 1.35 15.75
N ARG A 55 5.73 2.27 15.79
CA ARG A 55 5.96 3.72 15.74
C ARG A 55 5.08 4.39 16.79
N GLY A 56 5.65 5.28 17.61
CA GLY A 56 4.92 6.02 18.62
C GLY A 56 3.76 6.82 18.02
N GLY A 57 2.59 6.81 18.69
CA GLY A 57 1.40 7.54 18.26
C GLY A 57 0.46 6.80 17.29
N HIS A 58 0.77 5.55 16.92
CA HIS A 58 -0.12 4.72 16.11
C HIS A 58 -1.07 3.88 16.99
N SER A 59 -2.39 4.01 16.78
CA SER A 59 -3.40 3.19 17.47
C SER A 59 -3.82 2.01 16.60
N TYR A 60 -3.25 0.84 16.89
CA TYR A 60 -3.60 -0.41 16.21
C TYR A 60 -5.08 -0.78 16.35
N GLY A 61 -5.70 -0.46 17.49
CA GLY A 61 -7.14 -0.69 17.70
C GLY A 61 -8.02 0.09 16.73
N GLN A 62 -7.66 1.34 16.41
CA GLN A 62 -8.40 2.12 15.40
C GLN A 62 -8.22 1.56 13.99
N THR A 63 -7.04 1.04 13.67
CA THR A 63 -6.79 0.35 12.39
C THR A 63 -7.65 -0.91 12.28
N THR A 64 -7.70 -1.75 13.31
CA THR A 64 -8.56 -2.95 13.31
C THR A 64 -10.04 -2.59 13.14
N ALA A 65 -10.54 -1.59 13.87
CA ALA A 65 -11.93 -1.13 13.74
C ALA A 65 -12.26 -0.64 12.31
N TYR A 66 -11.33 0.07 11.67
CA TYR A 66 -11.50 0.49 10.28
C TYR A 66 -11.59 -0.69 9.31
N GLN A 67 -10.81 -1.75 9.53
CA GLN A 67 -10.86 -2.93 8.67
C GLN A 67 -12.17 -3.72 8.86
N GLU A 68 -12.68 -3.84 10.07
CA GLU A 68 -14.00 -4.44 10.32
C GLU A 68 -15.13 -3.64 9.65
N LEU A 69 -15.03 -2.30 9.66
CA LEU A 69 -15.95 -1.46 8.90
C LEU A 69 -15.89 -1.77 7.39
N LEU A 70 -14.69 -1.87 6.81
CA LEU A 70 -14.54 -2.21 5.39
C LEU A 70 -15.09 -3.62 5.07
N LYS A 71 -14.90 -4.59 5.97
CA LYS A 71 -15.45 -5.94 5.83
C LYS A 71 -16.97 -5.94 5.84
N SER A 72 -17.57 -5.18 6.75
CA SER A 72 -19.03 -4.99 6.83
C SER A 72 -19.58 -4.31 5.57
N GLN A 73 -18.95 -3.21 5.13
CA GLN A 73 -19.33 -2.51 3.88
C GLN A 73 -19.21 -3.40 2.65
N SER A 74 -18.17 -4.24 2.59
CA SER A 74 -17.99 -5.21 1.51
C SER A 74 -19.11 -6.24 1.48
N LYS A 75 -19.55 -6.75 2.63
CA LYS A 75 -20.68 -7.69 2.73
C LYS A 75 -22.01 -7.03 2.36
N ALA A 76 -22.19 -5.78 2.74
CA ALA A 76 -23.41 -5.01 2.47
C ALA A 76 -23.47 -4.41 1.05
N GLY A 77 -22.40 -4.52 0.24
CA GLY A 77 -22.35 -3.90 -1.08
C GLY A 77 -22.30 -2.37 -1.08
N THR A 78 -21.88 -1.75 0.04
CA THR A 78 -21.89 -0.28 0.24
C THR A 78 -20.51 0.37 0.10
N MET A 79 -19.56 -0.34 -0.51
CA MET A 79 -18.18 0.13 -0.69
C MET A 79 -18.10 1.31 -1.66
N LEU A 80 -17.48 2.41 -1.22
CA LEU A 80 -17.27 3.60 -2.06
C LEU A 80 -16.24 3.39 -3.18
N LEU A 81 -15.15 2.68 -2.88
CA LEU A 81 -14.17 2.29 -3.91
C LEU A 81 -14.41 0.82 -4.24
N THR A 82 -14.73 0.56 -5.50
CA THR A 82 -15.12 -0.77 -6.01
C THR A 82 -14.12 -1.33 -7.03
N LYS A 83 -13.09 -0.56 -7.38
CA LYS A 83 -12.08 -0.98 -8.38
C LYS A 83 -11.32 -2.25 -7.97
N ARG A 84 -11.05 -2.40 -6.67
CA ARG A 84 -10.42 -3.59 -6.07
C ARG A 84 -11.14 -3.92 -4.76
N ARG A 85 -10.98 -5.16 -4.31
CA ARG A 85 -11.48 -5.63 -3.01
C ARG A 85 -10.32 -6.12 -2.15
N ILE A 86 -10.55 -6.16 -0.85
CA ILE A 86 -9.74 -6.94 0.07
C ILE A 86 -10.22 -8.41 -0.02
N TYR A 87 -9.28 -9.34 -0.14
CA TYR A 87 -9.55 -10.77 -0.10
C TYR A 87 -9.55 -11.23 1.35
N TRP A 88 -10.72 -11.17 1.98
CA TRP A 88 -10.95 -11.56 3.37
C TRP A 88 -10.69 -13.05 3.62
N GLU A 89 -10.67 -13.86 2.56
CA GLU A 89 -10.41 -15.29 2.54
C GLU A 89 -8.99 -15.65 3.01
N VAL A 90 -8.04 -14.72 2.84
CA VAL A 90 -6.63 -14.90 3.24
C VAL A 90 -6.23 -13.95 4.37
N LEU A 91 -7.16 -13.22 4.97
CA LEU A 91 -6.83 -12.16 5.91
C LEU A 91 -7.57 -12.34 7.24
N ASP A 92 -6.79 -12.58 8.28
CA ASP A 92 -7.26 -12.61 9.66
C ASP A 92 -6.51 -11.57 10.50
N TRP A 93 -7.22 -10.53 10.92
CA TRP A 93 -6.66 -9.43 11.71
C TRP A 93 -6.15 -9.86 13.07
N ARG A 94 -6.63 -10.98 13.60
CA ARG A 94 -6.16 -11.53 14.89
C ARG A 94 -4.73 -12.05 14.79
N LEU A 95 -4.24 -12.30 13.59
CA LEU A 95 -2.84 -12.66 13.34
C LEU A 95 -1.94 -11.43 13.25
N ALA A 96 -2.50 -10.22 13.21
CA ALA A 96 -1.70 -9.01 13.11
C ALA A 96 -0.99 -8.69 14.43
N GLU A 97 0.28 -8.33 14.36
CA GLU A 97 1.09 -8.01 15.53
C GLU A 97 1.93 -6.75 15.29
N ALA A 98 2.33 -6.09 16.36
CA ALA A 98 3.33 -5.04 16.32
C ALA A 98 4.69 -5.62 16.74
N ALA A 99 5.74 -5.26 16.02
CA ALA A 99 7.10 -5.65 16.32
C ALA A 99 8.03 -4.43 16.30
N SER A 100 9.00 -4.41 17.21
CA SER A 100 10.05 -3.39 17.20
C SER A 100 10.87 -3.50 15.91
N HIS A 101 11.09 -2.38 15.22
CA HIS A 101 11.90 -2.31 14.00
C HIS A 101 13.37 -2.74 14.22
N LYS A 102 13.84 -2.72 15.48
CA LYS A 102 15.19 -3.16 15.83
C LYS A 102 15.35 -4.69 15.86
N SER A 103 14.26 -5.44 16.04
CA SER A 103 14.29 -6.89 16.23
C SER A 103 13.65 -7.70 15.10
N SER A 104 12.92 -7.06 14.18
CA SER A 104 12.25 -7.76 13.07
C SER A 104 12.99 -7.58 11.74
N ALA A 105 13.64 -8.65 11.26
CA ALA A 105 14.28 -8.68 9.94
C ALA A 105 13.28 -8.37 8.80
N GLY A 106 12.02 -8.84 8.94
CA GLY A 106 10.96 -8.51 7.98
C GLY A 106 10.62 -7.02 7.96
N ALA A 107 10.56 -6.37 9.12
CA ALA A 107 10.33 -4.93 9.20
C ALA A 107 11.50 -4.13 8.60
N GLN A 108 12.74 -4.58 8.79
CA GLN A 108 13.92 -3.97 8.17
C GLN A 108 13.90 -4.10 6.65
N LEU A 109 13.56 -5.27 6.12
CA LEU A 109 13.42 -5.47 4.68
C LEU A 109 12.31 -4.59 4.09
N ALA A 110 11.17 -4.48 4.78
CA ALA A 110 10.09 -3.58 4.38
C ALA A 110 10.54 -2.11 4.37
N ASP A 111 11.36 -1.70 5.33
CA ASP A 111 11.90 -0.33 5.39
C ASP A 111 12.90 -0.06 4.26
N VAL A 112 13.74 -1.04 3.89
CA VAL A 112 14.63 -0.95 2.72
C VAL A 112 13.84 -0.76 1.43
N ILE A 113 12.78 -1.55 1.22
CA ILE A 113 11.90 -1.42 0.04
C ILE A 113 11.21 -0.06 0.04
N ALA A 114 10.63 0.36 1.16
CA ALA A 114 9.97 1.65 1.28
C ALA A 114 10.95 2.80 1.00
N SER A 115 12.17 2.71 1.53
CA SER A 115 13.25 3.69 1.34
C SER A 115 13.71 3.80 -0.12
N ALA A 116 13.79 2.67 -0.83
CA ALA A 116 14.13 2.65 -2.24
C ALA A 116 13.10 3.42 -3.08
N PHE A 117 11.80 3.23 -2.82
CA PHE A 117 10.75 3.98 -3.52
C PHE A 117 10.63 5.43 -3.05
N TYR A 118 10.90 5.72 -1.77
CA TYR A 118 10.94 7.07 -1.26
C TYR A 118 12.01 7.91 -1.97
N GLN A 119 13.25 7.38 -2.08
CA GLN A 119 14.34 8.05 -2.79
C GLN A 119 14.07 8.22 -4.30
N ALA A 120 13.26 7.34 -4.89
CA ALA A 120 12.90 7.43 -6.30
C ALA A 120 11.87 8.54 -6.60
N VAL A 121 11.19 9.10 -5.60
CA VAL A 121 10.11 10.09 -5.79
C VAL A 121 10.28 11.38 -4.99
N ASP A 122 11.02 11.36 -3.89
CA ASP A 122 11.22 12.55 -3.06
C ASP A 122 12.31 13.45 -3.66
N THR A 123 11.92 14.68 -3.98
CA THR A 123 12.80 15.71 -4.54
C THR A 123 13.20 16.76 -3.49
N LEU A 124 12.76 16.59 -2.24
CA LEU A 124 13.02 17.55 -1.17
C LEU A 124 14.37 17.27 -0.47
N PRO A 125 15.17 18.31 -0.17
CA PRO A 125 16.35 18.15 0.66
C PRO A 125 16.01 17.56 2.05
N PRO A 126 16.88 16.70 2.62
CA PRO A 126 18.21 16.32 2.16
C PRO A 126 18.22 15.13 1.18
N THR A 127 17.07 14.60 0.77
CA THR A 127 16.99 13.44 -0.10
C THR A 127 17.63 13.74 -1.45
N LYS A 128 18.54 12.86 -1.88
CA LYS A 128 19.04 12.84 -3.25
C LYS A 128 18.14 11.88 -4.02
N LEU A 129 17.50 12.39 -5.07
CA LEU A 129 16.66 11.57 -5.92
C LEU A 129 17.52 10.49 -6.59
N ASP A 130 17.20 9.23 -6.31
CA ASP A 130 17.88 8.06 -6.85
C ASP A 130 16.86 6.94 -7.08
N ASN A 131 16.67 6.58 -8.35
CA ASN A 131 15.73 5.53 -8.75
C ASN A 131 16.41 4.16 -8.97
N SER A 132 17.73 4.05 -8.81
CA SER A 132 18.48 2.83 -9.06
C SER A 132 18.06 1.70 -8.12
N PHE A 133 17.92 1.96 -6.83
CA PHE A 133 17.48 0.98 -5.84
C PHE A 133 16.07 0.46 -6.14
N ALA A 134 15.14 1.34 -6.49
CA ALA A 134 13.78 0.94 -6.86
C ALA A 134 13.75 0.12 -8.16
N LYS A 135 14.65 0.39 -9.11
CA LYS A 135 14.80 -0.39 -10.35
C LYS A 135 15.37 -1.79 -10.09
N LEU A 136 16.29 -1.94 -9.12
CA LEU A 136 16.84 -3.24 -8.72
C LEU A 136 15.78 -4.20 -8.15
N LEU A 137 14.67 -3.69 -7.62
CA LEU A 137 13.56 -4.50 -7.07
C LEU A 137 12.66 -5.12 -8.16
N LYS A 138 12.83 -4.77 -9.43
CA LYS A 138 11.98 -5.27 -10.54
C LYS A 138 11.81 -6.79 -10.58
N PRO A 139 12.85 -7.63 -10.37
CA PRO A 139 12.72 -9.08 -10.47
C PRO A 139 11.71 -9.68 -9.48
N ILE A 140 11.59 -9.07 -8.29
CA ILE A 140 10.72 -9.55 -7.20
C ILE A 140 9.41 -8.78 -7.08
N MET A 141 9.18 -7.80 -7.96
CA MET A 141 7.99 -6.96 -7.92
C MET A 141 6.74 -7.77 -8.28
N ALA A 142 5.70 -7.65 -7.44
CA ALA A 142 4.42 -8.31 -7.66
C ALA A 142 3.76 -7.83 -8.97
N ARG A 143 3.08 -8.77 -9.66
CA ARG A 143 2.43 -8.54 -10.96
C ARG A 143 1.00 -9.05 -10.92
N ASP A 144 0.14 -8.35 -11.66
CA ASP A 144 -1.26 -8.71 -11.91
C ASP A 144 -1.42 -8.69 -13.43
N ASP A 145 -1.77 -9.83 -14.01
CA ASP A 145 -1.82 -10.02 -15.47
C ASP A 145 -0.53 -9.56 -16.20
N GLY A 146 0.63 -9.91 -15.63
CA GLY A 146 1.95 -9.52 -16.16
C GLY A 146 2.33 -8.05 -15.95
N LEU A 147 1.45 -7.21 -15.42
CA LEU A 147 1.67 -5.78 -15.22
C LEU A 147 2.09 -5.44 -13.78
N TYR A 148 3.09 -4.56 -13.64
CA TYR A 148 3.47 -3.97 -12.35
C TYR A 148 2.61 -2.74 -12.01
N MET A 149 2.25 -1.96 -13.03
CA MET A 149 1.48 -0.74 -12.92
C MET A 149 0.17 -1.00 -12.17
N ASN A 150 -0.13 -0.17 -11.17
CA ASN A 150 -1.35 -0.25 -10.36
C ASN A 150 -1.50 -1.57 -9.58
N TYR A 151 -0.40 -2.34 -9.43
CA TYR A 151 -0.31 -3.53 -8.61
C TYR A 151 0.96 -3.54 -7.77
N GLY A 152 2.11 -3.97 -8.32
CA GLY A 152 3.40 -3.88 -7.63
C GLY A 152 3.81 -2.45 -7.30
N LEU A 153 3.56 -1.50 -8.21
CA LEU A 153 3.69 -0.06 -7.95
C LEU A 153 2.39 0.67 -8.24
N ALA A 154 1.85 1.38 -7.24
CA ALA A 154 0.60 2.11 -7.34
C ALA A 154 0.77 3.61 -7.12
N LEU A 155 0.61 4.40 -8.18
CA LEU A 155 0.57 5.86 -8.12
C LEU A 155 -0.81 6.37 -7.68
N GLN A 156 -0.80 7.25 -6.69
CA GLN A 156 -1.97 7.99 -6.21
C GLN A 156 -1.66 9.50 -6.18
N PRO A 157 -2.65 10.39 -6.44
CA PRO A 157 -4.03 10.08 -6.81
C PRO A 157 -4.18 9.58 -8.26
N THR A 158 -5.21 8.79 -8.54
CA THR A 158 -5.60 8.39 -9.91
C THR A 158 -6.65 9.34 -10.51
N PRO A 159 -6.61 9.65 -11.82
CA PRO A 159 -5.59 9.24 -12.80
C PRO A 159 -4.22 9.90 -12.57
N PRO A 160 -3.11 9.29 -13.03
CA PRO A 160 -1.74 9.79 -12.85
C PRO A 160 -1.52 11.27 -13.17
N SER A 161 -2.26 11.82 -14.13
CA SER A 161 -2.20 13.25 -14.51
C SER A 161 -2.51 14.20 -13.34
N LYS A 162 -3.25 13.75 -12.32
CA LYS A 162 -3.55 14.54 -11.11
C LYS A 162 -2.37 14.67 -10.16
N ALA A 163 -1.33 13.84 -10.29
CA ALA A 163 -0.20 13.82 -9.37
C ALA A 163 0.80 14.96 -9.59
N LYS A 164 0.73 15.67 -10.74
CA LYS A 164 1.62 16.81 -11.08
C LYS A 164 3.11 16.51 -10.83
N LEU A 165 3.55 15.31 -11.22
CA LEU A 165 4.93 14.86 -11.04
C LEU A 165 5.89 15.61 -11.97
N THR A 166 7.11 15.87 -11.50
CA THR A 166 8.21 16.31 -12.36
C THR A 166 8.65 15.16 -13.28
N ASP A 167 9.39 15.46 -14.35
CA ASP A 167 9.85 14.43 -15.28
C ASP A 167 10.77 13.40 -14.59
N GLN A 168 11.65 13.84 -13.68
CA GLN A 168 12.47 12.96 -12.86
C GLN A 168 11.64 12.00 -11.98
N GLN A 169 10.54 12.50 -11.40
CA GLN A 169 9.63 11.66 -10.60
C GLN A 169 8.87 10.66 -11.48
N LYS A 170 8.57 10.99 -12.74
CA LYS A 170 7.87 10.09 -13.67
C LYS A 170 8.71 8.87 -14.03
N GLU A 171 10.04 9.00 -14.09
CA GLU A 171 10.95 7.94 -14.54
C GLU A 171 10.71 6.58 -13.86
N ILE A 172 10.52 6.56 -12.53
CA ILE A 172 10.31 5.31 -11.82
C ILE A 172 8.94 4.70 -12.14
N PHE A 173 7.92 5.52 -12.34
CA PHE A 173 6.60 5.04 -12.71
C PHE A 173 6.58 4.52 -14.14
N GLU A 174 7.23 5.21 -15.08
CA GLU A 174 7.38 4.77 -16.48
C GLU A 174 8.14 3.45 -16.57
N PHE A 175 9.21 3.29 -15.78
CA PHE A 175 9.95 2.03 -15.67
C PHE A 175 9.06 0.84 -15.25
N TYR A 176 8.05 1.10 -14.39
CA TYR A 176 7.05 0.12 -13.96
C TYR A 176 5.76 0.12 -14.81
N GLY A 177 5.76 0.77 -15.96
CA GLY A 177 4.72 0.66 -17.00
C GLY A 177 3.63 1.74 -16.97
N TYR A 178 3.78 2.80 -16.17
CA TYR A 178 2.91 3.96 -16.29
C TYR A 178 3.17 4.72 -17.60
N LYS A 179 2.13 5.35 -18.15
CA LYS A 179 2.23 6.26 -19.29
C LYS A 179 1.63 7.60 -18.92
N PHE A 180 2.39 8.67 -19.15
CA PHE A 180 1.95 10.05 -18.96
C PHE A 180 1.76 10.67 -20.33
N TRP A 181 0.54 10.60 -20.86
CA TRP A 181 0.21 11.29 -22.11
C TRP A 181 0.11 12.82 -21.85
N PRO A 182 0.46 13.65 -22.84
CA PRO A 182 0.22 15.10 -22.81
C PRO A 182 -1.25 15.46 -22.57
#